data_AF-A0A1Y5HU98-F1
#
_entry.id   AF-A0A1Y5HU98-F1
#
_cell.length_a   1.000
_cell.length_b   1.000
_cell.length_c   1.000
_cell.angle_alpha   90.00
_cell.angle_beta   90.00
_cell.angle_gamma   90.00
#
_symmetry.space_group_name_H-M   'P 1'
#
loop_
_entity.id
_entity.type
_entity.pdbx_description
1 polymer ?
#
loop_
_entity_poly.entity_id
_entity_poly.type
_entity_poly.pdbx_seq_one_letter_code
_entity_poly.pdbx_strand_id
1 'polypeptide(L)'
;MSESLIPNHSIEKTIEALKANQLSQHPPKILMLYGSLRPDSFSKKATIEACKVLESFGAEVKIYDPAELPVFDRQNYEHPKVVELHDLALWSEGMVWCSPELHGTLTSVIKNQIDWIPLSLGSV
;
A
#
# COMPACT_ATOMS: atom_id res chain seq x y z
N MET A 1 -34.85 -10.29 -16.85
CA MET A 1 -34.54 -9.80 -15.49
C MET A 1 -33.14 -10.28 -15.17
N SER A 2 -32.17 -9.39 -15.03
CA SER A 2 -30.79 -9.78 -14.72
C SER A 2 -30.74 -10.43 -13.35
N GLU A 3 -30.13 -11.60 -13.23
CA GLU A 3 -29.82 -12.19 -11.93
C GLU A 3 -29.03 -11.19 -11.10
N SER A 4 -29.39 -11.08 -9.81
CA SER A 4 -28.69 -10.20 -8.88
C SER A 4 -27.25 -10.67 -8.76
N LEU A 5 -26.29 -9.81 -9.15
CA LEU A 5 -24.86 -10.04 -8.97
C LEU A 5 -24.42 -9.95 -7.50
N ILE A 6 -25.34 -9.67 -6.57
CA ILE A 6 -25.03 -9.52 -5.15
C ILE A 6 -24.93 -10.93 -4.53
N PRO A 7 -23.75 -11.36 -4.08
CA PRO A 7 -23.60 -12.66 -3.44
C PRO A 7 -24.49 -12.74 -2.19
N ASN A 8 -25.07 -13.91 -1.96
CA ASN A 8 -25.97 -14.15 -0.83
C ASN A 8 -25.17 -14.18 0.49
N HIS A 9 -25.12 -13.05 1.19
CA HIS A 9 -24.44 -12.88 2.47
C HIS A 9 -25.39 -12.32 3.53
N SER A 10 -25.14 -12.63 4.81
CA SER A 10 -25.80 -12.00 5.96
C SER A 10 -24.75 -11.64 7.00
N ILE A 11 -25.07 -10.69 7.89
CA ILE A 11 -24.15 -10.26 8.95
C ILE A 11 -23.77 -11.45 9.83
N GLU A 12 -24.74 -12.31 10.15
CA GLU A 12 -24.54 -13.51 10.97
C GLU A 12 -23.53 -14.46 10.32
N LYS A 13 -23.71 -14.75 9.02
CA LYS A 13 -22.79 -15.62 8.25
C LYS A 13 -21.38 -15.05 8.19
N THR A 14 -21.24 -13.74 8.00
CA THR A 14 -19.92 -13.07 7.98
C THR A 14 -19.25 -13.16 9.35
N ILE A 15 -19.97 -12.92 10.44
CA ILE A 15 -19.42 -13.02 11.81
C ILE A 15 -19.01 -14.46 12.12
N GLU A 16 -19.81 -15.46 11.73
CA GLU A 16 -19.44 -16.87 11.90
C GLU A 16 -18.16 -17.22 11.12
N ALA A 17 -18.06 -16.78 9.85
CA ALA A 17 -16.87 -17.00 9.03
C ALA A 17 -15.61 -16.35 9.64
N LEU A 18 -15.74 -15.12 10.15
CA LEU A 18 -14.63 -14.42 10.83
C LEU A 18 -14.18 -15.15 12.11
N LYS A 19 -15.12 -15.70 12.88
CA LYS A 19 -14.82 -16.48 14.10
C LYS A 19 -14.20 -17.85 13.79
N ALA A 20 -14.59 -18.46 12.67
CA ALA A 20 -14.07 -19.74 12.23
C ALA A 20 -12.66 -19.64 11.64
N ASN A 21 -12.28 -18.48 11.11
CA ASN A 21 -10.95 -18.25 10.58
C ASN A 21 -9.91 -18.10 11.69
N GLN A 22 -8.79 -18.80 11.52
CA GLN A 22 -7.66 -18.69 12.42
C GLN A 22 -7.02 -17.31 12.29
N LEU A 23 -6.93 -16.58 13.41
CA LEU A 23 -6.26 -15.29 13.44
C LEU A 23 -4.77 -15.44 13.13
N SER A 24 -4.26 -14.52 12.31
CA SER A 24 -2.82 -14.40 12.06
C SER A 24 -2.06 -14.24 13.38
N GLN A 25 -0.93 -14.94 13.50
CA GLN A 25 -0.08 -14.94 14.70
C GLN A 25 1.17 -14.06 14.55
N HIS A 26 1.23 -13.25 13.49
CA HIS A 26 2.30 -12.31 13.23
C HIS A 26 1.77 -10.87 13.29
N PRO A 27 2.65 -9.86 13.48
CA PRO A 27 2.32 -8.46 13.33
C PRO A 27 1.65 -8.17 11.97
N PRO A 28 0.65 -7.27 11.89
CA PRO A 28 0.17 -6.74 10.62
C PRO A 28 1.30 -6.06 9.85
N LYS A 29 1.47 -6.40 8.57
CA LYS A 29 2.55 -5.84 7.73
C LYS A 29 2.08 -4.65 6.92
N ILE A 30 2.56 -3.44 7.25
CA ILE A 30 2.12 -2.20 6.61
C ILE A 30 3.24 -1.59 5.77
N LEU A 31 2.97 -1.39 4.47
CA LEU A 31 3.85 -0.64 3.58
C LEU A 31 3.45 0.83 3.52
N MET A 32 4.43 1.70 3.66
CA MET A 32 4.27 3.15 3.67
C MET A 32 4.88 3.77 2.41
N LEU A 33 4.09 4.53 1.66
CA LEU A 33 4.52 5.27 0.47
C LEU A 33 4.37 6.77 0.68
N TYR A 34 5.32 7.58 0.20
CA TYR A 34 5.26 9.04 0.28
C TYR A 34 5.44 9.73 -1.08
N GLY A 35 4.79 10.88 -1.25
CA GLY A 35 4.67 11.59 -2.54
C GLY A 35 5.62 12.78 -2.76
N SER A 36 6.78 12.85 -2.11
CA SER A 36 7.73 13.97 -2.35
C SER A 36 9.18 13.59 -2.10
N LEU A 37 10.03 13.91 -3.06
CA LEU A 37 11.50 13.70 -3.06
C LEU A 37 12.29 14.90 -2.50
N ARG A 38 11.60 15.97 -2.07
CA ARG A 38 12.28 17.15 -1.52
C ARG A 38 13.00 16.76 -0.23
N PRO A 39 14.20 17.34 0.07
CA PRO A 39 14.88 17.12 1.34
C PRO A 39 13.98 17.40 2.56
N ASP A 40 13.21 18.49 2.51
CA ASP A 40 12.23 18.87 3.53
C ASP A 40 10.79 18.45 3.19
N SER A 41 10.62 17.18 2.81
CA SER A 41 9.31 16.62 2.48
C SER A 41 8.42 16.45 3.73
N PHE A 42 7.33 17.23 3.82
CA PHE A 42 6.33 17.08 4.89
C PHE A 42 5.56 15.76 4.79
N SER A 43 5.31 15.23 3.59
CA SER A 43 4.68 13.92 3.44
C SER A 43 5.59 12.80 3.94
N LYS A 44 6.92 12.91 3.74
CA LYS A 44 7.90 11.97 4.34
C LYS A 44 7.91 12.08 5.87
N LYS A 45 7.92 13.30 6.42
CA LYS A 45 7.84 13.53 7.87
C LYS A 45 6.54 12.94 8.47
N ALA A 46 5.39 13.20 7.85
CA ALA A 46 4.10 12.63 8.27
C ALA A 46 4.08 11.10 8.17
N THR A 47 4.69 10.54 7.12
CA THR A 47 4.85 9.09 6.96
C THR A 47 5.64 8.48 8.11
N ILE A 48 6.76 9.09 8.50
CA ILE A 48 7.58 8.63 9.63
C ILE A 48 6.79 8.67 10.95
N GLU A 49 6.01 9.72 11.21
CA GLU A 49 5.17 9.77 12.42
C GLU A 49 4.06 8.71 12.39
N ALA A 50 3.43 8.48 11.24
CA ALA A 50 2.44 7.41 11.08
C ALA A 50 3.05 6.02 11.31
N CYS A 51 4.31 5.79 10.93
CA CYS A 51 5.03 4.55 11.23
C CYS A 51 5.11 4.32 12.73
N LYS A 52 5.54 5.32 13.51
CA LYS A 52 5.66 5.20 14.98
C LYS A 52 4.32 4.86 15.62
N VAL A 53 3.23 5.45 15.13
CA VAL A 53 1.87 5.15 15.62
C VAL A 53 1.50 3.69 15.30
N LEU A 54 1.71 3.24 14.07
CA LEU A 54 1.40 1.86 13.66
C LEU A 54 2.26 0.83 14.42
N GLU A 55 3.55 1.09 14.58
CA GLU A 55 4.45 0.26 15.39
C GLU A 55 3.99 0.21 16.86
N SER A 56 3.50 1.32 17.42
CA SER A 56 2.94 1.34 18.78
C SER A 56 1.65 0.51 18.92
N PHE A 57 0.94 0.27 17.81
CA PHE A 57 -0.19 -0.65 17.73
C PHE A 57 0.22 -2.10 17.42
N GLY A 58 1.52 -2.37 17.29
CA GLY A 58 2.07 -3.71 17.07
C GLY A 58 2.20 -4.14 15.61
N ALA A 59 2.19 -3.20 14.66
CA ALA A 59 2.44 -3.49 13.24
C ALA A 59 3.94 -3.61 12.93
N GLU A 60 4.30 -4.45 11.95
CA GLU A 60 5.59 -4.40 11.27
C GLU A 60 5.46 -3.42 10.10
N VAL A 61 6.26 -2.35 10.09
CA VAL A 61 6.12 -1.25 9.12
C VAL A 61 7.38 -1.12 8.28
N LYS A 62 7.21 -0.96 6.96
CA LYS A 62 8.31 -0.65 6.03
C LYS A 62 7.97 0.58 5.22
N ILE A 63 8.95 1.45 5.00
CA ILE A 63 8.82 2.64 4.16
C ILE A 63 9.60 2.42 2.87
N TYR A 64 8.96 2.62 1.73
CA TYR A 64 9.64 2.64 0.44
C TYR A 64 10.21 4.04 0.15
N ASP A 65 11.48 4.12 -0.25
CA ASP A 65 12.06 5.35 -0.76
C ASP A 65 11.90 5.41 -2.30
N PRO A 66 11.11 6.34 -2.86
CA PRO A 66 10.90 6.42 -4.30
C PRO A 66 12.00 7.17 -5.05
N ALA A 67 13.10 7.56 -4.39
CA ALA A 67 14.27 8.09 -5.09
C ALA A 67 14.74 7.09 -6.16
N GLU A 68 15.06 7.61 -7.35
CA GLU A 68 15.52 6.82 -8.51
C GLU A 68 14.53 5.80 -9.07
N LEU A 69 13.27 5.79 -8.61
CA LEU A 69 12.22 5.01 -9.25
C LEU A 69 11.97 5.57 -10.66
N PRO A 70 12.13 4.77 -11.74
CA PRO A 70 11.91 5.24 -13.10
C PRO A 70 10.45 5.63 -13.31
N VAL A 71 10.20 6.51 -14.29
CA VAL A 71 8.83 6.81 -14.73
C VAL A 71 8.21 5.52 -15.27
N PHE A 72 6.97 5.26 -14.88
CA PHE A 72 6.24 4.07 -15.30
C PHE A 72 6.08 4.02 -16.83
N ASP A 73 6.63 2.96 -17.43
CA ASP A 73 6.68 2.76 -18.87
C ASP A 73 6.13 1.39 -19.33
N ARG A 74 5.71 0.53 -18.40
CA ARG A 74 5.25 -0.87 -18.62
C ARG A 74 6.29 -1.83 -19.19
N GLN A 75 7.58 -1.48 -19.19
CA GLN A 75 8.62 -2.28 -19.86
C GLN A 75 9.72 -2.74 -18.90
N ASN A 76 10.23 -1.86 -18.03
CA ASN A 76 11.44 -2.16 -17.25
C ASN A 76 11.15 -2.64 -15.82
N TYR A 77 10.57 -3.85 -15.70
CA TYR A 77 10.28 -4.46 -14.40
C TYR A 77 11.51 -4.97 -13.65
N GLU A 78 12.67 -5.06 -14.30
CA GLU A 78 13.93 -5.52 -13.69
C GLU A 78 14.70 -4.39 -12.98
N HIS A 79 14.26 -3.13 -13.12
CA HIS A 79 14.91 -2.02 -12.45
C HIS A 79 14.92 -2.23 -10.93
N PRO A 80 16.06 -2.09 -10.22
CA PRO A 80 16.18 -2.44 -8.81
C PRO A 80 15.10 -1.81 -7.90
N LYS A 81 14.79 -0.53 -8.14
CA LYS A 81 13.71 0.19 -7.43
C LYS A 81 12.30 -0.35 -7.70
N VAL A 82 12.06 -0.85 -8.92
CA VAL A 82 10.77 -1.46 -9.27
C VAL A 82 10.64 -2.81 -8.56
N VAL A 83 11.68 -3.63 -8.59
CA VAL A 83 11.74 -4.92 -7.89
C VAL A 83 11.56 -4.73 -6.38
N GLU A 84 12.27 -3.77 -5.76
CA GLU A 84 12.11 -3.45 -4.34
C GLU A 84 10.67 -3.06 -3.99
N LEU A 85 10.04 -2.20 -4.80
CA LEU A 85 8.65 -1.79 -4.60
C LEU A 85 7.70 -2.99 -4.71
N HIS A 86 7.95 -3.90 -5.66
CA HIS A 86 7.15 -5.11 -5.88
C HIS A 86 7.27 -6.07 -4.69
N ASP A 87 8.48 -6.33 -4.23
CA ASP A 87 8.74 -7.19 -3.08
C ASP A 87 8.09 -6.62 -1.80
N LEU A 88 8.15 -5.30 -1.62
CA LEU A 88 7.48 -4.64 -0.50
C LEU A 88 5.95 -4.70 -0.62
N ALA A 89 5.41 -4.53 -1.82
CA ALA A 89 3.97 -4.62 -2.05
C ALA A 89 3.46 -6.04 -1.78
N LEU A 90 4.17 -7.06 -2.29
CA LEU A 90 3.90 -8.50 -2.03
C LEU A 90 4.03 -8.86 -0.54
N TRP A 91 4.98 -8.27 0.18
CA TRP A 91 5.16 -8.49 1.61
C TRP A 91 4.03 -7.87 2.45
N SER A 92 3.41 -6.78 1.98
CA SER A 92 2.45 -6.01 2.76
C SER A 92 1.05 -6.63 2.79
N GLU A 93 0.36 -6.45 3.92
CA GLU A 93 -1.05 -6.83 4.13
C GLU A 93 -1.97 -5.60 4.13
N GLY A 94 -1.37 -4.41 4.29
CA GLY A 94 -2.02 -3.12 4.16
C GLY A 94 -1.03 -2.05 3.74
N MET A 95 -1.54 -0.94 3.22
CA MET A 95 -0.72 0.18 2.78
C MET A 95 -1.26 1.53 3.27
N VAL A 96 -0.35 2.48 3.49
CA VAL A 96 -0.67 3.89 3.72
C VAL A 96 0.05 4.74 2.69
N TRP A 97 -0.71 5.57 1.97
CA TRP A 97 -0.18 6.45 0.93
C TRP A 97 -0.28 7.91 1.37
N CYS A 98 0.85 8.56 1.56
CA CYS A 98 0.93 9.96 1.97
C CYS A 98 1.41 10.85 0.81
N SER A 99 0.49 11.48 0.10
CA SER A 99 0.83 12.47 -0.92
C SER A 99 0.64 13.89 -0.38
N PRO A 100 1.57 14.83 -0.63
CA PRO A 100 1.19 16.23 -0.58
C PRO A 100 0.22 16.54 -1.72
N GLU A 101 -0.46 17.67 -1.62
CA GLU A 101 -1.25 18.22 -2.72
C GLU A 101 -0.35 19.11 -3.57
N LEU A 102 -0.35 18.89 -4.88
CA LEU A 102 0.33 19.73 -5.85
C LEU A 102 -0.65 20.09 -6.97
N HIS A 103 -0.93 21.38 -7.14
CA HIS A 103 -1.94 21.88 -8.09
C HIS A 103 -3.33 21.27 -7.91
N GLY A 104 -3.77 21.06 -6.66
CA GLY A 104 -5.10 20.50 -6.37
C GLY A 104 -5.20 18.99 -6.56
N THR A 105 -4.08 18.28 -6.71
CA THR A 105 -4.09 16.83 -6.95
C THR A 105 -2.94 16.10 -6.27
N LEU A 106 -3.00 14.77 -6.33
CA LEU A 106 -1.92 13.88 -5.92
C LEU A 106 -0.67 14.09 -6.78
N THR A 107 0.49 13.89 -6.19
CA THR A 107 1.78 14.12 -6.88
C THR A 107 2.10 13.06 -7.92
N SER A 108 2.91 13.42 -8.92
CA SER A 108 3.48 12.43 -9.85
C SER A 108 4.32 11.37 -9.12
N VAL A 109 5.01 11.74 -8.03
CA VAL A 109 5.82 10.81 -7.23
C VAL A 109 4.97 9.69 -6.64
N ILE A 110 3.82 10.00 -6.03
CA ILE A 110 2.95 8.94 -5.49
C ILE A 110 2.27 8.15 -6.61
N LYS A 111 1.83 8.83 -7.69
CA LYS A 111 1.15 8.16 -8.80
C LYS A 111 2.05 7.16 -9.50
N ASN A 112 3.31 7.53 -9.70
CA ASN A 112 4.32 6.69 -10.33
C ASN A 112 4.55 5.40 -9.53
N GLN A 113 4.62 5.49 -8.19
CA GLN A 113 4.69 4.31 -7.33
C GLN A 113 3.48 3.39 -7.51
N ILE A 114 2.26 3.95 -7.47
CA ILE A 114 1.03 3.17 -7.63
C ILE A 114 0.97 2.49 -9.00
N ASP A 115 1.35 3.20 -10.06
CA ASP A 115 1.34 2.66 -11.43
C ASP A 115 2.29 1.48 -11.60
N TRP A 116 3.41 1.47 -10.87
CA TRP A 116 4.33 0.34 -10.87
C TRP A 116 3.78 -0.91 -10.17
N ILE A 117 2.76 -0.84 -9.32
CA ILE A 117 2.20 -2.01 -8.60
C ILE A 117 1.11 -2.67 -9.46
N PRO A 118 1.36 -3.82 -10.11
CA PRO A 118 0.37 -4.42 -10.98
C PRO A 118 -0.68 -5.18 -10.16
N LEU A 119 -1.92 -5.20 -10.66
CA LEU A 119 -3.03 -5.92 -10.01
C LEU A 119 -2.75 -7.42 -9.83
N SER A 120 -1.87 -8.01 -10.65
CA SER A 120 -1.47 -9.41 -10.58
C SER A 120 -0.51 -9.73 -9.42
N LEU A 121 0.16 -8.74 -8.83
CA LEU A 121 1.17 -8.96 -7.77
C LEU A 121 0.61 -8.92 -6.34
N GLY A 122 -0.69 -8.75 -6.14
CA GLY A 122 -1.23 -8.62 -4.79
C GLY A 122 -2.65 -8.11 -4.77
N SER A 123 -3.54 -8.70 -5.57
CA SER A 123 -4.97 -8.44 -5.43
C SER A 123 -5.41 -8.86 -4.02
N VAL A 124 -5.57 -7.87 -3.14
CA VAL A 124 -6.37 -7.98 -1.92
C VAL A 124 -7.84 -7.82 -2.28
#